data_AF-A0A922T909-F1
#
_entry.id   AF-A0A922T909-F1
#
_cell.length_a   1.000
_cell.length_b   1.000
_cell.length_c   1.000
_cell.angle_alpha   90.00
_cell.angle_beta   90.00
_cell.angle_gamma   90.00
#
_symmetry.space_group_name_H-M   'P 1'
#
loop_
_entity.id
_entity.type
_entity.pdbx_description
1 polymer ?
#
loop_
_entity_poly.entity_id
_entity_poly.type
_entity_poly.pdbx_seq_one_letter_code
_entity_poly.pdbx_strand_id
1 'polypeptide(L)'
;MADDTHVMWSIGQIATRDSVSKAAVSKAVKKLAEDRPDTPIERGLQGQVLKVSLAHYDHYRQRHVNPAKATAPIRSVGSSSGPSIDPTDTFEEARRQAEWLKVGRERIRHQEDIGQLLRRDRVEEAQRTIGRDIQNIIRRLQNKADEIALAVSKEGVHGARVELRRIAFELGNEIADRLAIVADEAAEADELVEGEDS
;
A
#
# COMPACT_ATOMS: atom_id res chain seq x y z
N MET A 1 15.19 42.29 19.93
CA MET A 1 14.17 42.48 18.86
C MET A 1 14.94 42.79 17.60
N ALA A 2 15.25 41.75 16.82
CA ALA A 2 16.03 41.91 15.59
C ALA A 2 15.07 42.43 14.52
N ASP A 3 15.43 43.56 13.92
CA ASP A 3 14.70 44.23 12.87
C ASP A 3 14.80 43.36 11.61
N ASP A 4 13.84 42.46 11.43
CA ASP A 4 13.84 41.47 10.37
C ASP A 4 13.54 42.20 9.06
N THR A 5 14.60 42.68 8.42
CA THR A 5 14.54 43.47 7.18
C THR A 5 14.12 42.55 6.04
N HIS A 6 12.83 42.22 5.98
CA HIS A 6 12.28 41.40 4.93
C HIS A 6 12.36 42.16 3.61
N VAL A 7 13.11 41.62 2.65
CA VAL A 7 13.15 42.15 1.28
C VAL A 7 11.82 41.80 0.61
N MET A 8 10.93 42.80 0.54
CA MET A 8 9.58 42.65 -0.02
C MET A 8 9.61 42.88 -1.54
N TRP A 9 9.32 41.84 -2.32
CA TRP A 9 9.27 41.92 -3.77
C TRP A 9 7.84 41.76 -4.30
N SER A 10 7.53 42.47 -5.38
CA SER A 10 6.27 42.29 -6.09
C SER A 10 6.27 40.99 -6.90
N ILE A 11 5.07 40.44 -7.15
CA ILE A 11 4.88 39.23 -7.98
C ILE A 11 5.52 39.41 -9.37
N GLY A 12 5.49 40.62 -9.92
CA GLY A 12 6.12 40.95 -11.21
C GLY A 12 7.65 40.89 -11.18
N GLN A 13 8.28 41.35 -10.09
CA GLN A 13 9.74 41.30 -9.93
C GLN A 13 10.23 39.86 -9.73
N ILE A 14 9.49 39.05 -8.97
CA ILE A 14 9.79 37.63 -8.77
C ILE A 14 9.63 36.85 -10.09
N ALA A 15 8.56 37.10 -10.84
CA ALA A 15 8.32 36.48 -12.14
C ALA A 15 9.45 36.77 -13.16
N THR A 16 9.92 38.02 -13.22
CA THR A 16 11.03 38.42 -14.09
C THR A 16 12.35 37.76 -13.66
N ARG A 17 12.64 37.69 -12.36
CA ARG A 17 13.86 37.03 -11.85
C ARG A 17 13.84 35.54 -12.16
N ASP A 18 12.73 34.87 -11.88
CA ASP A 18 12.64 33.42 -11.95
C ASP A 18 12.34 32.91 -13.37
N SER A 19 12.11 33.82 -14.33
CA SER A 19 11.69 33.48 -15.71
C SER A 19 10.43 32.61 -15.74
N VAL A 20 9.51 32.84 -14.79
CA VAL A 20 8.25 32.12 -14.62
C VAL A 20 7.09 33.09 -14.80
N SER A 21 5.93 32.60 -15.29
CA SER A 21 4.75 33.44 -15.48
C SER A 21 4.24 34.04 -14.16
N LYS A 22 3.74 35.29 -14.21
CA LYS A 22 3.14 35.98 -13.05
C LYS A 22 2.02 35.16 -12.39
N ALA A 23 1.27 34.39 -13.18
CA ALA A 23 0.21 33.51 -12.70
C ALA A 23 0.74 32.32 -11.87
N ALA A 24 1.87 31.72 -12.27
CA ALA A 24 2.49 30.63 -11.52
C ALA A 24 3.08 31.11 -10.19
N VAL A 25 3.70 32.31 -10.16
CA VAL A 25 4.16 32.94 -8.92
C VAL A 25 2.98 33.28 -8.00
N SER A 26 1.87 33.82 -8.54
CA SER A 26 0.67 34.11 -7.76
C SER A 26 0.04 32.85 -7.15
N LYS A 27 0.01 31.73 -7.89
CA LYS A 27 -0.46 30.44 -7.37
C LYS A 27 0.46 29.89 -6.26
N ALA A 28 1.77 30.00 -6.41
CA ALA A 28 2.74 29.56 -5.39
C ALA A 28 2.65 30.42 -4.12
N VAL A 29 2.50 31.74 -4.26
CA VAL A 29 2.31 32.67 -3.14
C VAL A 29 0.99 32.41 -2.40
N LYS A 30 -0.09 32.12 -3.13
CA LYS A 30 -1.38 31.77 -2.52
C LYS A 30 -1.26 30.51 -1.66
N LYS A 31 -0.61 29.47 -2.19
CA LYS A 31 -0.36 28.23 -1.44
C LYS A 31 0.59 28.44 -0.25
N LEU A 32 1.65 29.24 -0.43
CA LEU A 32 2.54 29.61 0.68
C LEU A 32 1.78 30.33 1.81
N ALA A 33 0.85 31.22 1.47
CA ALA A 33 0.02 31.90 2.46
C ALA A 33 -1.00 30.98 3.15
N GLU A 34 -1.42 29.89 2.49
CA GLU A 34 -2.26 28.83 3.07
C GLU A 34 -1.44 27.89 3.98
N ASP A 35 -0.25 27.48 3.53
CA ASP A 35 0.64 26.54 4.22
C ASP A 35 1.39 27.18 5.41
N ARG A 36 1.65 28.50 5.35
CA ARG A 36 2.33 29.28 6.40
C ARG A 36 1.64 30.63 6.59
N PRO A 37 0.65 30.74 7.50
CA PRO A 37 -0.10 31.98 7.73
C PRO A 37 0.78 33.11 8.29
N ASP A 38 1.94 32.79 8.88
CA ASP A 38 2.89 33.76 9.44
C ASP A 38 3.77 34.44 8.37
N THR A 39 3.57 34.13 7.08
CA THR A 39 4.36 34.71 6.00
C THR A 39 4.09 36.22 5.85
N PRO A 40 5.11 37.10 5.89
CA PRO A 40 4.93 38.54 5.70
C PRO A 40 4.49 38.85 4.26
N ILE A 41 3.25 39.34 4.11
CA ILE A 41 2.64 39.67 2.83
C ILE A 41 1.97 41.05 2.94
N GLU A 42 2.34 41.97 2.04
CA GLU A 42 1.63 43.23 1.86
C GLU A 42 0.39 42.99 0.99
N ARG A 43 -0.80 43.13 1.58
CA ARG A 43 -2.10 43.03 0.87
C ARG A 43 -2.61 44.43 0.54
N GLY A 44 -3.12 44.61 -0.68
CA GLY A 44 -3.76 45.85 -1.13
C GLY A 44 -5.19 46.01 -0.60
N LEU A 45 -5.81 47.14 -0.95
CA LEU A 45 -7.16 47.56 -0.51
C LEU A 45 -8.31 46.58 -0.84
N GLN A 46 -8.07 45.61 -1.74
CA GLN A 46 -9.02 44.57 -2.13
C GLN A 46 -8.55 43.15 -1.74
N GLY A 47 -7.58 43.02 -0.84
CA GLY A 47 -7.06 41.72 -0.40
C GLY A 47 -6.06 41.06 -1.36
N GLN A 48 -5.71 41.72 -2.47
CA GLN A 48 -4.71 41.25 -3.44
C GLN A 48 -3.28 41.34 -2.89
N VAL A 49 -2.44 40.35 -3.16
CA VAL A 49 -1.05 40.33 -2.70
C VAL A 49 -0.19 41.27 -3.57
N LEU A 50 0.30 42.37 -2.99
CA LEU A 50 1.14 43.36 -3.66
C LEU A 50 2.62 43.01 -3.57
N LYS A 51 3.10 42.64 -2.38
CA LYS A 51 4.48 42.22 -2.14
C LYS A 51 4.56 41.05 -1.17
N VAL A 52 5.57 40.22 -1.35
CA VAL A 52 5.83 39.02 -0.54
C VAL A 52 7.28 39.04 -0.08
N SER A 53 7.53 38.56 1.14
CA SER A 53 8.88 38.33 1.64
C SER A 53 9.62 37.33 0.75
N LEU A 54 10.69 37.80 0.10
CA LEU A 54 11.46 37.01 -0.87
C LEU A 54 12.07 35.75 -0.23
N ALA A 55 12.53 35.85 1.04
CA ALA A 55 13.14 34.74 1.77
C ALA A 55 12.14 33.58 2.01
N HIS A 56 10.90 33.90 2.37
CA HIS A 56 9.85 32.90 2.59
C HIS A 56 9.41 32.25 1.29
N TYR A 57 9.34 33.03 0.22
CA TYR A 57 9.05 32.52 -1.13
C TYR A 57 10.16 31.59 -1.64
N ASP A 58 11.43 31.97 -1.47
CA ASP A 58 12.57 31.14 -1.89
C ASP A 58 12.66 29.83 -1.09
N HIS A 59 12.37 29.86 0.22
CA HIS A 59 12.26 28.67 1.05
C HIS A 59 11.12 27.74 0.59
N TYR A 60 9.93 28.30 0.27
CA TYR A 60 8.81 27.51 -0.26
C TYR A 60 9.12 26.88 -1.62
N ARG A 61 9.81 27.63 -2.47
CA ARG A 61 10.23 27.18 -3.79
C ARG A 61 11.22 26.01 -3.69
N GLN A 62 12.17 26.04 -2.77
CA GLN A 62 13.11 24.93 -2.56
C GLN A 62 12.42 23.63 -2.11
N ARG A 63 11.34 23.75 -1.32
CA ARG A 63 10.62 22.60 -0.78
C ARG A 63 9.62 21.99 -1.76
N HIS A 64 8.97 22.81 -2.59
CA HIS A 64 7.82 22.39 -3.39
C HIS A 64 7.97 22.56 -4.91
N VAL A 65 9.02 23.22 -5.40
CA VAL A 65 9.23 23.44 -6.84
C VAL A 65 10.40 22.61 -7.34
N ASN A 66 10.12 21.82 -8.38
CA ASN A 66 11.09 20.95 -9.03
C ASN A 66 12.36 21.73 -9.46
N PRO A 67 13.57 21.29 -9.06
CA PRO A 67 14.82 21.98 -9.38
C PRO A 67 15.07 22.11 -10.90
N ALA A 68 14.52 21.21 -11.72
CA ALA A 68 14.63 21.30 -13.18
C ALA A 68 13.82 22.44 -13.82
N LYS A 69 12.87 23.04 -13.08
CA LYS A 69 12.09 24.22 -13.53
C LYS A 69 12.59 25.53 -12.91
N ALA A 70 13.61 25.47 -12.06
CA ALA A 70 14.17 26.62 -11.38
C ALA A 70 15.41 27.13 -12.12
N THR A 71 15.22 27.90 -13.18
CA THR A 71 16.32 28.38 -14.04
C THR A 71 17.16 29.49 -13.39
N ALA A 72 16.62 30.22 -12.41
CA ALA A 72 17.32 31.30 -11.73
C ALA A 72 18.12 30.79 -10.51
N PRO A 73 19.40 31.15 -10.37
CA PRO A 73 20.20 30.80 -9.20
C PRO A 73 19.59 31.44 -7.96
N ILE A 74 19.21 30.60 -6.99
CA ILE A 74 18.74 31.06 -5.68
C ILE A 74 19.96 31.67 -4.97
N ARG A 75 19.85 32.92 -4.49
CA ARG A 75 20.91 33.53 -3.68
C ARG A 75 21.12 32.64 -2.45
N SER A 76 22.32 32.09 -2.29
CA SER A 76 22.77 31.61 -0.99
C SER A 76 22.89 32.82 -0.08
N VAL A 77 21.82 33.14 0.64
CA VAL A 77 21.87 34.14 1.71
C VAL A 77 22.92 33.62 2.69
N GLY A 78 24.03 34.34 2.82
CA GLY A 78 25.19 33.88 3.59
C GLY A 78 24.77 33.45 4.98
N SER A 79 25.17 32.23 5.35
CA SER A 79 25.27 31.67 6.70
C SER A 79 24.49 32.41 7.79
N SER A 80 23.16 32.45 7.68
CA SER A 80 22.28 32.86 8.76
C SER A 80 21.55 31.61 9.23
N SER A 81 21.76 31.28 10.50
CA SER A 81 21.26 30.14 11.27
C SER A 81 19.73 29.99 11.24
N GLY A 82 19.15 29.66 10.09
CA GLY A 82 17.80 29.14 9.98
C GLY A 82 17.77 27.66 10.37
N PRO A 83 16.61 27.12 10.81
CA PRO A 83 16.49 25.70 11.12
C PRO A 83 16.94 24.90 9.89
N SER A 84 17.94 24.03 10.08
CA SER A 84 18.42 23.13 9.03
C SER A 84 17.22 22.36 8.51
N ILE A 85 16.91 22.50 7.22
CA ILE A 85 15.87 21.71 6.57
C ILE A 85 16.24 20.25 6.80
N ASP A 86 15.34 19.50 7.44
CA ASP A 86 15.53 18.06 7.63
C ASP A 86 15.65 17.45 6.22
N PRO A 87 16.79 16.80 5.89
CA PRO A 87 17.03 16.27 4.54
C PRO A 87 15.90 15.33 4.09
N THR A 88 15.18 14.73 5.06
CA THR A 88 14.03 13.84 4.85
C THR A 88 12.79 14.47 4.25
N ASP A 89 12.66 15.79 4.31
CA ASP A 89 11.47 16.54 3.92
C ASP A 89 11.58 17.19 2.53
N THR A 90 12.57 16.73 1.74
CA THR A 90 12.91 17.28 0.43
C THR A 90 12.17 16.53 -0.69
N PHE A 91 11.77 17.24 -1.75
CA PHE A 91 11.12 16.67 -2.94
C PHE A 91 11.89 15.48 -3.56
N GLU A 92 13.22 15.55 -3.57
CA GLU A 92 14.07 14.48 -4.07
C GLU A 92 13.99 13.21 -3.22
N GLU A 93 13.83 13.35 -1.91
CA GLU A 93 13.64 12.22 -1.02
C GLU A 93 12.24 11.63 -1.15
N ALA A 94 11.20 12.45 -1.25
CA ALA A 94 9.85 11.99 -1.55
C ALA A 94 9.81 11.21 -2.88
N ARG A 95 10.52 11.68 -3.90
CA ARG A 95 10.67 10.96 -5.17
C ARG A 95 11.39 9.63 -5.01
N ARG A 96 12.50 9.61 -4.26
CA ARG A 96 13.25 8.37 -3.97
C ARG A 96 12.39 7.35 -3.23
N GLN A 97 11.64 7.78 -2.21
CA GLN A 97 10.74 6.93 -1.46
C GLN A 97 9.61 6.38 -2.37
N ALA A 98 9.03 7.21 -3.22
CA ALA A 98 8.01 6.77 -4.18
C ALA A 98 8.54 5.76 -5.20
N GLU A 99 9.75 5.98 -5.74
CA GLU A 99 10.43 5.05 -6.64
C GLU A 99 10.77 3.73 -5.91
N TRP A 100 11.21 3.80 -4.66
CA TRP A 100 11.48 2.61 -3.84
C TRP A 100 10.21 1.80 -3.55
N LEU A 101 9.11 2.45 -3.20
CA LEU A 101 7.81 1.81 -3.02
C LEU A 101 7.30 1.19 -4.33
N LYS A 102 7.56 1.83 -5.47
CA LYS A 102 7.21 1.27 -6.79
C LYS A 102 7.98 -0.02 -7.06
N VAL A 103 9.30 -0.03 -6.85
CA VAL A 103 10.12 -1.24 -7.01
C VAL A 103 9.68 -2.33 -6.03
N GLY A 104 9.33 -1.96 -4.79
CA GLY A 104 8.79 -2.89 -3.79
C GLY A 104 7.48 -3.55 -4.26
N ARG A 105 6.54 -2.75 -4.79
CA ARG A 105 5.28 -3.26 -5.35
C ARG A 105 5.50 -4.15 -6.57
N GLU A 106 6.41 -3.79 -7.48
CA GLU A 106 6.75 -4.63 -8.64
C GLU A 106 7.37 -5.97 -8.21
N ARG A 107 8.20 -5.97 -7.16
CA ARG A 107 8.75 -7.20 -6.59
C ARG A 107 7.65 -8.11 -6.02
N ILE A 108 6.69 -7.55 -5.29
CA ILE A 108 5.56 -8.32 -4.73
C ILE A 108 4.72 -8.92 -5.86
N ARG A 109 4.35 -8.10 -6.86
CA ARG A 109 3.61 -8.60 -8.03
C ARG A 109 4.35 -9.73 -8.75
N HIS A 110 5.67 -9.56 -8.96
CA HIS A 110 6.47 -10.62 -9.58
C HIS A 110 6.47 -11.90 -8.74
N GLN A 111 6.50 -11.78 -7.41
CA GLN A 111 6.43 -12.94 -6.50
C GLN A 111 5.05 -13.61 -6.49
N GLU A 112 3.97 -12.84 -6.66
CA GLU A 112 2.62 -13.36 -6.87
C GLU A 112 2.53 -14.10 -8.22
N ASP A 113 3.03 -13.51 -9.31
CA ASP A 113 3.00 -14.10 -10.66
C ASP A 113 3.73 -15.44 -10.74
N ILE A 114 4.84 -15.60 -10.01
CA ILE A 114 5.59 -16.86 -9.95
C ILE A 114 5.07 -17.83 -8.87
N GLY A 115 3.97 -17.49 -8.18
CA GLY A 115 3.33 -18.34 -7.18
C GLY A 115 4.10 -18.47 -5.86
N GLN A 116 5.04 -17.56 -5.55
CA GLN A 116 5.75 -17.54 -4.26
C GLN A 116 4.90 -16.97 -3.12
N LEU A 117 3.86 -16.22 -3.46
CA LEU A 117 2.95 -15.61 -2.50
C LEU A 117 1.55 -16.18 -2.68
N LEU A 118 0.89 -16.48 -1.56
CA LEU A 118 -0.48 -16.99 -1.52
C LEU A 118 -1.32 -16.05 -0.65
N ARG A 119 -2.57 -15.83 -1.07
CA ARG A 119 -3.54 -15.10 -0.28
C ARG A 119 -3.96 -15.91 0.94
N ARG A 120 -3.58 -15.42 2.10
CA ARG A 120 -3.84 -16.10 3.38
C ARG A 120 -5.34 -16.33 3.62
N ASP A 121 -6.18 -15.34 3.33
CA ASP A 121 -7.63 -15.41 3.50
C ASP A 121 -8.25 -16.54 2.69
N ARG A 122 -7.83 -16.70 1.43
CA ARG A 122 -8.29 -17.78 0.54
C ARG A 122 -7.81 -19.15 1.00
N VAL A 123 -6.56 -19.27 1.44
CA VAL A 123 -6.03 -20.52 1.99
C VAL A 123 -6.78 -20.94 3.26
N GLU A 124 -7.07 -20.00 4.17
CA GLU A 124 -7.84 -20.29 5.39
C GLU A 124 -9.28 -20.72 5.07
N GLU A 125 -9.93 -20.09 4.08
CA GLU A 125 -11.26 -20.47 3.61
C GLU A 125 -11.27 -21.88 3.01
N ALA A 126 -10.32 -22.17 2.12
CA ALA A 126 -10.15 -23.49 1.53
C ALA A 126 -9.93 -24.57 2.61
N GLN A 127 -9.07 -24.30 3.59
CA GLN A 127 -8.80 -25.21 4.70
C GLN A 127 -10.05 -25.50 5.55
N ARG A 128 -10.89 -24.50 5.82
CA ARG A 128 -12.16 -24.69 6.55
C ARG A 128 -13.13 -25.55 5.76
N THR A 129 -13.21 -25.34 4.45
CA THR A 129 -14.10 -26.10 3.55
C THR A 129 -13.66 -27.56 3.46
N ILE A 130 -12.37 -27.80 3.21
CA ILE A 130 -11.76 -29.13 3.21
C ILE A 130 -12.00 -29.85 4.55
N GLY A 131 -11.74 -29.16 5.67
CA GLY A 131 -11.94 -29.73 7.00
C GLY A 131 -13.40 -30.13 7.27
N ARG A 132 -14.36 -29.33 6.80
CA ARG A 132 -15.80 -29.63 6.92
C ARG A 132 -16.17 -30.86 6.10
N ASP A 133 -15.68 -30.98 4.89
CA ASP A 133 -15.98 -32.12 4.01
C ASP A 133 -15.41 -33.43 4.58
N ILE A 134 -14.17 -33.40 5.08
CA ILE A 134 -13.58 -34.54 5.78
C ILE A 134 -14.41 -34.93 7.01
N GLN A 135 -14.84 -33.95 7.82
CA GLN A 135 -15.69 -34.23 8.98
C GLN A 135 -17.03 -34.87 8.58
N ASN A 136 -17.63 -34.42 7.49
CA ASN A 136 -18.89 -34.98 6.99
C ASN A 136 -18.74 -36.45 6.57
N ILE A 137 -17.63 -36.81 5.93
CA ILE A 137 -17.30 -38.18 5.56
C ILE A 137 -17.09 -39.03 6.82
N ILE A 138 -16.26 -38.57 7.76
CA ILE A 138 -15.99 -39.32 9.02
C ILE A 138 -17.27 -39.51 9.84
N ARG A 139 -18.17 -38.53 9.91
CA ARG A 139 -19.45 -38.65 10.64
C ARG A 139 -20.33 -39.80 10.11
N ARG A 140 -20.15 -40.22 8.86
CA ARG A 140 -20.88 -41.35 8.26
C ARG A 140 -20.32 -42.72 8.68
N LEU A 141 -19.16 -42.78 9.33
CA LEU A 141 -18.55 -44.03 9.80
C LEU A 141 -19.51 -44.84 10.70
N GLN A 142 -20.36 -44.17 11.48
CA GLN A 142 -21.37 -44.84 12.31
C GLN A 142 -22.32 -45.74 11.50
N ASN A 143 -22.54 -45.44 10.21
CA ASN A 143 -23.38 -46.26 9.32
C ASN A 143 -22.74 -47.63 9.02
N LYS A 144 -21.44 -47.80 9.33
CA LYS A 144 -20.69 -49.05 9.18
C LYS A 144 -20.70 -49.92 10.44
N ALA A 145 -21.40 -49.50 11.50
CA ALA A 145 -21.46 -50.24 12.76
C ALA A 145 -21.99 -51.67 12.58
N ASP A 146 -23.03 -51.86 11.77
CA ASP A 146 -23.62 -53.18 11.52
C ASP A 146 -22.69 -54.10 10.72
N GLU A 147 -21.94 -53.56 9.75
CA GLU A 147 -20.92 -54.30 9.00
C GLU A 147 -19.83 -54.82 9.94
N ILE A 148 -19.37 -53.98 10.86
CA ILE A 148 -18.38 -54.36 11.88
C ILE A 148 -18.96 -55.39 12.85
N ALA A 149 -20.20 -55.21 13.32
CA ALA A 149 -20.86 -56.16 14.22
C ALA A 149 -21.00 -57.56 13.58
N LEU A 150 -21.34 -57.60 12.30
CA LEU A 150 -21.42 -58.85 11.53
C LEU A 150 -20.05 -59.51 11.33
N ALA A 151 -19.00 -58.73 11.07
CA ALA A 151 -17.64 -59.26 10.96
C ALA A 151 -17.16 -59.85 12.30
N VAL A 152 -17.48 -59.18 13.42
CA VAL A 152 -17.21 -59.67 14.77
C VAL A 152 -17.97 -60.96 15.06
N SER A 153 -19.24 -61.07 14.66
CA SER A 153 -20.04 -62.26 14.95
C SER A 153 -19.54 -63.51 14.20
N LYS A 154 -18.93 -63.34 13.02
CA LYS A 154 -18.45 -64.46 12.18
C LYS A 154 -17.03 -64.91 12.53
N GLU A 155 -16.11 -63.98 12.73
CA GLU A 155 -14.67 -64.26 12.84
C GLU A 155 -14.02 -63.63 14.08
N GLY A 156 -14.83 -63.04 14.97
CA GLY A 156 -14.36 -62.37 16.17
C GLY A 156 -13.47 -61.16 15.85
N VAL A 157 -12.40 -61.02 16.63
CA VAL A 157 -11.47 -59.89 16.53
C VAL A 157 -10.73 -59.86 15.18
N HIS A 158 -10.52 -61.02 14.55
CA HIS A 158 -9.86 -61.06 13.24
C HIS A 158 -10.71 -60.39 12.17
N GLY A 159 -11.98 -60.79 12.06
CA GLY A 159 -12.94 -60.17 11.13
C GLY A 159 -13.07 -58.67 11.35
N ALA A 160 -13.19 -58.24 12.61
CA ALA A 160 -13.24 -56.82 12.95
C ALA A 160 -12.02 -56.04 12.42
N ARG A 161 -10.81 -56.61 12.54
CA ARG A 161 -9.59 -55.95 12.07
C ARG A 161 -9.54 -55.85 10.54
N VAL A 162 -9.95 -56.91 9.83
CA VAL A 162 -10.01 -56.91 8.36
C VAL A 162 -11.02 -55.87 7.89
N GLU A 163 -12.19 -55.84 8.53
CA GLU A 163 -13.29 -54.94 8.19
C GLU A 163 -12.93 -53.47 8.42
N LEU A 164 -12.31 -53.15 9.56
CA LEU A 164 -11.83 -51.81 9.85
C LEU A 164 -10.77 -51.33 8.84
N ARG A 165 -9.89 -52.22 8.36
CA ARG A 165 -8.91 -51.86 7.31
C ARG A 165 -9.60 -51.56 5.98
N ARG A 166 -10.62 -52.33 5.61
CA ARG A 166 -11.42 -52.09 4.42
C ARG A 166 -12.12 -50.74 4.50
N ILE A 167 -12.82 -50.48 5.61
CA ILE A 167 -13.50 -49.21 5.86
C ILE A 167 -12.52 -48.03 5.85
N ALA A 168 -11.34 -48.18 6.46
CA ALA A 168 -10.31 -47.14 6.44
C ALA A 168 -9.81 -46.83 5.03
N PHE A 169 -9.65 -47.85 4.18
CA PHE A 169 -9.27 -47.68 2.78
C PHE A 169 -10.38 -46.97 1.98
N GLU A 170 -11.64 -47.37 2.16
CA GLU A 170 -12.79 -46.74 1.51
C GLU A 170 -12.95 -45.28 1.92
N LEU A 171 -12.85 -44.97 3.21
CA LEU A 171 -12.85 -43.59 3.72
C LEU A 171 -11.70 -42.76 3.14
N GLY A 172 -10.50 -43.34 3.06
CA GLY A 172 -9.35 -42.69 2.46
C GLY A 172 -9.60 -42.30 1.01
N ASN A 173 -10.20 -43.19 0.23
CA ASN A 173 -10.56 -42.91 -1.16
C ASN A 173 -11.70 -41.89 -1.27
N GLU A 174 -12.76 -41.99 -0.47
CA GLU A 174 -13.86 -41.00 -0.49
C GLU A 174 -13.35 -39.59 -0.15
N ILE A 175 -12.42 -39.48 0.81
CA ILE A 175 -11.76 -38.21 1.13
C ILE A 175 -10.92 -37.74 -0.05
N ALA A 176 -10.07 -38.60 -0.63
CA ALA A 176 -9.22 -38.23 -1.76
C ALA A 176 -10.03 -37.76 -2.97
N ASP A 177 -11.09 -38.49 -3.33
CA ASP A 177 -12.00 -38.16 -4.42
C ASP A 177 -12.70 -36.82 -4.17
N ARG A 178 -13.14 -36.57 -2.93
CA ARG A 178 -13.77 -35.30 -2.58
C ARG A 178 -12.79 -34.14 -2.67
N LEU A 179 -11.54 -34.32 -2.23
CA LEU A 179 -10.50 -33.30 -2.34
C LEU A 179 -10.12 -33.02 -3.80
N ALA A 180 -10.10 -34.05 -4.65
CA ALA A 180 -9.88 -33.88 -6.09
C ALA A 180 -10.97 -33.00 -6.72
N ILE A 181 -12.25 -33.25 -6.39
CA ILE A 181 -13.35 -32.41 -6.87
C ILE A 181 -13.19 -30.96 -6.41
N VAL A 182 -12.86 -30.74 -5.12
CA VAL A 182 -12.64 -29.37 -4.60
C VAL A 182 -11.49 -28.67 -5.30
N ALA A 183 -10.43 -29.40 -5.66
CA ALA A 183 -9.30 -28.87 -6.42
C ALA A 183 -9.69 -28.54 -7.87
N ASP A 184 -10.49 -29.39 -8.53
CA ASP A 184 -10.94 -29.19 -9.91
C ASP A 184 -11.95 -28.03 -10.03
N GLU A 185 -12.77 -27.80 -9.00
CA GLU A 185 -13.71 -26.67 -8.94
C GLU A 185 -13.04 -25.34 -8.55
N ALA A 186 -11.79 -25.37 -8.06
CA ALA A 186 -11.07 -24.17 -7.65
C ALA A 186 -10.64 -23.35 -8.87
N ALA A 187 -10.68 -22.02 -8.73
CA ALA A 187 -10.14 -21.12 -9.75
C ALA A 187 -8.62 -21.30 -9.89
N GLU A 188 -8.10 -21.21 -11.11
CA GLU A 188 -6.66 -21.35 -11.40
C GLU A 188 -5.83 -20.22 -10.77
N ALA A 189 -6.43 -19.04 -10.60
CA ALA A 189 -5.80 -17.90 -9.95
C ALA A 189 -6.80 -17.19 -9.04
N ASP A 190 -6.28 -16.58 -7.97
CA ASP A 190 -7.05 -15.71 -7.12
C ASP A 190 -7.50 -14.45 -7.87
N GLU A 191 -8.72 -14.00 -7.61
CA GLU A 191 -9.20 -12.71 -8.11
C GLU A 191 -8.26 -11.58 -7.65
N LEU A 192 -7.95 -10.68 -8.59
CA LEU A 192 -7.18 -9.47 -8.29
C LEU A 192 -7.94 -8.66 -7.23
N VAL A 193 -7.24 -8.28 -6.17
CA VAL A 193 -7.78 -7.32 -5.20
C VAL A 193 -7.92 -5.98 -5.93
N GLU A 194 -9.15 -5.58 -6.24
CA GLU A 194 -9.42 -4.23 -6.71
C GLU A 194 -8.91 -3.26 -5.63
N GLY A 195 -7.84 -2.53 -5.94
CA GLY A 195 -7.30 -1.54 -5.04
C GLY A 195 -8.37 -0.48 -4.80
N GLU A 196 -8.62 -0.13 -3.54
CA GLU A 196 -9.26 1.15 -3.22
C GLU A 196 -8.36 2.25 -3.79
N ASP A 197 -8.68 2.72 -5.00
CA ASP A 197 -8.14 3.93 -5.58
C ASP A 197 -8.59 5.10 -4.67
N SER A 198 -7.74 5.48 -3.72
CA SER A 198 -7.86 6.68 -2.87
C SER A 198 -6.74 7.66 -3.13
#